data_AF-A0A2U1LVV9-F1
#
_entry.id   AF-A0A2U1LVV9-F1
#
_cell.length_a   1.000
_cell.length_b   1.000
_cell.length_c   1.000
_cell.angle_alpha   90.00
_cell.angle_beta   90.00
_cell.angle_gamma   90.00
#
_symmetry.space_group_name_H-M   'P 1'
#
loop_
_entity.id
_entity.type
_entity.pdbx_description
1 polymer ?
#
loop_
_entity_poly.entity_id
_entity_poly.type
_entity_poly.pdbx_seq_one_letter_code
_entity_poly.pdbx_strand_id
1 'polypeptide(L)'
;MGLISGILMGIVFGIGIMAGWRHMIRYRASKRVAKAVDIKLLGCLSRDDLKKICGDNFPEWISFPVFEQVKWLNKQLSKLWPYIEEAASMIIKESVEPLLEEYRPTGITSLKFNKLTLGTVAPKIEGIRVQSLKKGQITMDIDLRWGGNPNIVLGVEALVANLPIQLKDLQVFTVIRVIFQLSDEIPCISAVVVALLSEPKPRIDYTLKAVGGSLSAIPGLSDMIDDTVNTIVQDMLQWPHRIVVPIGGVGVDTSDLELKPQGLVTLTIVKANNLKNMEMIGKSDPYVIAYIRPLEKFKTKVVDNNLNPVWNHVLQLIAEDKETQCAVLEVLDQDIGQDKRLGIAKLPLCNLEPETEKEIELKLQPSLDMLKIKDKKDRGTLTIKVKYHEFTKEEQDAAIEEEKMILEEKKRLKAEGLIGSTMDAIDGATGLVGSGVGLVGTGVGAGIGLVGSGVGAGVGLVGSGFGAVGSGLSKAGKFMGRTITGSSGTKKSGISTPVNTVEENGGAKPR
;
A
#
# COMPACT_ATOMS: atom_id res chain seq x y z
N MET A 1 3.92 1.95 -79.22
CA MET A 1 5.15 2.10 -78.40
C MET A 1 5.10 3.30 -77.43
N GLY A 2 4.59 4.48 -77.82
CA GLY A 2 4.65 5.69 -76.96
C GLY A 2 3.84 5.63 -75.65
N LEU A 3 2.67 5.00 -75.63
CA LEU A 3 1.78 4.99 -74.46
C LEU A 3 2.32 4.11 -73.31
N ILE A 4 2.89 2.95 -73.65
CA ILE A 4 3.53 2.04 -72.68
C ILE A 4 4.80 2.68 -72.11
N SER A 5 5.59 3.36 -72.94
CA SER A 5 6.79 4.09 -72.51
C SER A 5 6.45 5.24 -71.56
N GLY A 6 5.36 5.97 -71.82
CA GLY A 6 4.92 7.08 -70.96
C GLY A 6 4.43 6.61 -69.58
N ILE A 7 3.67 5.51 -69.52
CA ILE A 7 3.23 4.90 -68.26
C ILE A 7 4.43 4.41 -67.44
N LEU A 8 5.39 3.74 -68.09
CA LEU A 8 6.56 3.19 -67.40
C LEU A 8 7.46 4.32 -66.85
N MET A 9 7.64 5.40 -67.61
CA MET A 9 8.37 6.59 -67.14
C MET A 9 7.65 7.31 -65.99
N GLY A 10 6.31 7.41 -66.03
CA GLY A 10 5.50 7.97 -64.96
C GLY A 10 5.57 7.18 -63.65
N ILE A 11 5.58 5.84 -63.73
CA ILE A 11 5.74 4.96 -62.56
C ILE A 11 7.14 5.11 -61.95
N VAL A 12 8.20 5.09 -62.77
CA VAL A 12 9.58 5.27 -62.29
C VAL A 12 9.75 6.64 -61.63
N PHE A 13 9.18 7.69 -62.22
CA PHE A 13 9.23 9.04 -61.66
C PHE A 13 8.44 9.14 -60.33
N GLY A 14 7.25 8.54 -60.26
CA GLY A 14 6.46 8.48 -59.03
C GLY A 14 7.15 7.73 -57.89
N ILE A 15 7.78 6.58 -58.20
CA ILE A 15 8.59 5.82 -57.24
C ILE A 15 9.80 6.64 -56.79
N GLY A 16 10.47 7.35 -57.71
CA GLY A 16 11.59 8.23 -57.41
C GLY A 16 11.22 9.36 -56.44
N ILE A 17 10.08 10.02 -56.66
CA ILE A 17 9.56 11.04 -55.75
C ILE A 17 9.23 10.45 -54.37
N MET A 18 8.55 9.30 -54.33
CA MET A 18 8.20 8.65 -53.06
C MET A 18 9.43 8.17 -52.28
N ALA A 19 10.44 7.61 -52.96
CA ALA A 19 11.70 7.21 -52.35
C ALA A 19 12.48 8.43 -51.83
N GLY A 20 12.54 9.51 -52.60
CA GLY A 20 13.17 10.78 -52.20
C GLY A 20 12.46 11.41 -51.00
N TRP A 21 11.13 11.44 -51.01
CA TRP A 21 10.32 11.95 -49.90
C TRP A 21 10.50 11.09 -48.64
N ARG A 22 10.49 9.76 -48.77
CA ARG A 22 10.75 8.83 -47.67
C ARG A 22 12.16 9.02 -47.08
N HIS A 23 13.17 9.19 -47.93
CA HIS A 23 14.54 9.46 -47.49
C HIS A 23 14.63 10.80 -46.76
N MET A 24 14.00 11.84 -47.29
CA MET A 24 14.00 13.17 -46.67
C MET A 24 13.27 13.19 -45.32
N ILE A 25 12.12 12.50 -45.20
CA ILE A 25 11.41 12.35 -43.91
C ILE A 25 12.28 11.59 -42.90
N ARG A 26 12.89 10.46 -43.31
CA ARG A 26 13.77 9.68 -42.42
C ARG A 26 14.95 10.50 -41.95
N TYR A 27 15.62 11.21 -42.86
CA TYR A 27 16.74 12.09 -42.52
C TYR A 27 16.33 13.20 -41.54
N ARG A 28 15.18 13.86 -41.78
CA ARG A 28 14.66 14.88 -40.86
C ARG A 28 14.28 14.28 -39.50
N ALA A 29 13.67 13.10 -39.48
CA ALA A 29 13.31 12.39 -38.25
C ALA A 29 14.57 12.05 -37.44
N SER A 30 15.58 11.44 -38.05
CA SER A 30 16.85 11.12 -37.41
C SER A 30 17.55 12.37 -36.85
N LYS A 31 17.56 13.49 -37.58
CA LYS A 31 18.11 14.76 -37.07
C LYS A 31 17.32 15.32 -35.88
N ARG A 32 15.99 15.21 -35.88
CA ARG A 32 15.17 15.64 -34.73
C ARG A 32 15.40 14.76 -33.52
N VAL A 33 15.52 13.44 -33.72
CA VAL A 33 15.84 12.49 -32.66
C VAL A 33 17.23 12.79 -32.08
N ALA A 34 18.25 13.00 -32.91
CA ALA A 34 19.59 13.36 -32.45
C ALA A 34 19.59 14.66 -31.64
N LYS A 35 18.97 15.74 -32.16
CA LYS A 35 18.86 17.00 -31.42
C LYS A 35 18.05 16.86 -30.12
N ALA A 36 17.00 16.04 -30.12
CA ALA A 36 16.21 15.77 -28.92
C ALA A 36 17.03 15.00 -27.88
N VAL A 37 17.89 14.08 -28.30
CA VAL A 37 18.86 13.39 -27.43
C VAL A 37 19.86 14.39 -26.86
N ASP A 38 20.42 15.30 -27.67
CA ASP A 38 21.36 16.32 -27.19
C ASP A 38 20.71 17.28 -26.18
N ILE A 39 19.49 17.76 -26.47
CA ILE A 39 18.72 18.61 -25.55
C ILE A 39 18.40 17.85 -24.26
N LYS A 40 18.07 16.57 -24.35
CA LYS A 40 17.83 15.71 -23.19
C LYS A 40 19.10 15.53 -22.35
N LEU A 41 20.25 15.30 -22.99
CA LEU A 41 21.54 15.19 -22.31
C LEU A 41 21.89 16.47 -21.56
N LEU A 42 21.66 17.63 -22.18
CA LEU A 42 21.83 18.94 -21.52
C LEU A 42 20.86 19.13 -20.35
N GLY A 43 19.60 18.69 -20.49
CA GLY A 43 18.61 18.72 -19.41
C GLY A 43 18.88 17.74 -18.27
N CYS A 44 19.66 16.69 -18.52
CA CYS A 44 20.06 15.69 -17.52
C CYS A 44 21.41 16.00 -16.86
N LEU A 45 22.07 17.11 -17.19
CA LEU A 45 23.35 17.48 -16.58
C LEU A 45 23.15 17.66 -15.07
N SER A 46 23.83 16.82 -14.30
CA SER A 46 23.85 16.92 -12.85
C SER A 46 24.77 18.05 -12.39
N ARG A 47 24.69 18.40 -11.10
CA ARG A 47 25.62 19.36 -10.49
C ARG A 47 27.07 18.93 -10.68
N ASP A 48 27.36 17.63 -10.62
CA ASP A 48 28.70 17.10 -10.80
C ASP A 48 29.17 17.21 -12.25
N ASP A 49 28.27 17.06 -13.21
CA ASP A 49 28.59 17.22 -14.64
C ASP A 49 28.81 18.69 -14.99
N LEU A 50 28.00 19.59 -14.44
CA LEU A 50 28.21 21.04 -14.57
C LEU A 50 29.48 21.51 -13.86
N LYS A 51 29.85 20.89 -12.74
CA LYS A 51 31.15 21.11 -12.10
C LYS A 51 32.32 20.61 -12.95
N LYS A 52 32.17 19.50 -13.67
CA LYS A 52 33.19 19.02 -14.63
C LYS A 52 33.32 19.91 -15.86
N ILE A 53 32.21 20.47 -16.36
CA ILE A 53 32.19 21.28 -17.59
C ILE A 53 32.61 22.74 -17.30
N CYS A 54 32.10 23.33 -16.22
CA CYS A 54 32.27 24.75 -15.90
C CYS A 54 33.24 25.01 -14.74
N GLY A 55 33.83 23.96 -14.14
CA GLY A 55 34.62 24.09 -12.90
C GLY A 55 33.76 24.55 -11.72
N ASP A 56 34.34 25.32 -10.81
CA ASP A 56 33.61 25.94 -9.69
C ASP A 56 32.87 27.24 -10.08
N ASN A 57 32.98 27.68 -11.35
CA ASN A 57 32.44 28.96 -11.84
C ASN A 57 31.05 28.83 -12.50
N PHE A 58 30.11 28.11 -11.88
CA PHE A 58 28.72 28.11 -12.32
C PHE A 58 27.90 29.14 -11.53
N PRO A 59 26.91 29.82 -12.13
CA PRO A 59 26.11 30.82 -11.43
C PRO A 59 25.35 30.24 -10.23
N GLU A 60 25.37 30.96 -9.10
CA GLU A 60 24.73 30.54 -7.84
C GLU A 60 23.19 30.39 -7.95
N TRP A 61 22.57 31.03 -8.95
CA TRP A 61 21.13 30.89 -9.21
C TRP A 61 20.76 29.58 -9.91
N ILE A 62 21.73 28.78 -10.37
CA ILE A 62 21.48 27.42 -10.85
C ILE A 62 21.27 26.50 -9.65
N SER A 63 20.01 26.38 -9.22
CA SER A 63 19.60 25.32 -8.29
C SER A 63 19.23 24.07 -9.09
N PHE A 64 19.71 22.91 -8.65
CA PHE A 64 19.24 21.61 -9.13
C PHE A 64 18.23 21.09 -8.10
N PRO A 65 16.97 21.53 -8.14
CA PRO A 65 15.99 21.03 -7.20
C PRO A 65 15.81 19.54 -7.49
N VAL A 66 15.99 18.74 -6.44
CA VAL A 66 15.81 17.27 -6.51
C VAL A 66 14.37 16.90 -6.90
N PHE A 67 13.43 17.83 -6.72
CA PHE A 67 12.03 17.73 -7.12
C PHE A 67 11.65 18.87 -8.06
N GLU A 68 11.00 18.54 -9.18
CA GLU A 68 10.45 19.50 -10.13
C GLU A 68 9.03 19.94 -9.72
N GLN A 69 8.75 21.24 -9.77
CA GLN A 69 7.43 21.77 -9.43
C GLN A 69 6.41 21.52 -10.54
N VAL A 70 5.23 21.02 -10.18
CA VAL A 70 4.17 20.64 -11.14
C VAL A 70 2.86 21.41 -10.91
N LYS A 71 2.92 22.73 -11.06
CA LYS A 71 1.75 23.62 -10.89
C LYS A 71 0.56 23.25 -11.79
N TRP A 72 0.85 22.81 -13.02
CA TRP A 72 -0.19 22.41 -13.97
C TRP A 72 -0.93 21.13 -13.52
N LEU A 73 -0.21 20.18 -12.92
CA LEU A 73 -0.79 18.92 -12.43
C LEU A 73 -1.71 19.19 -11.25
N ASN A 74 -1.30 20.07 -10.34
CA ASN A 74 -2.16 20.53 -9.24
C ASN A 74 -3.48 21.14 -9.75
N LYS A 75 -3.43 21.93 -10.84
CA LYS A 75 -4.65 22.50 -11.46
C LYS A 75 -5.59 21.42 -12.02
N GLN A 76 -5.06 20.31 -12.52
CA GLN A 76 -5.88 19.18 -12.97
C GLN A 76 -6.42 18.36 -11.80
N LEU A 77 -5.58 18.11 -10.79
CA LEU A 77 -5.95 17.40 -9.58
C LEU A 77 -7.12 18.09 -8.86
N SER A 78 -7.12 19.42 -8.76
CA SER A 78 -8.26 20.16 -8.20
C SER A 78 -9.58 19.97 -8.97
N LYS A 79 -9.52 19.71 -10.29
CA LYS A 79 -10.72 19.44 -11.10
C LYS A 79 -11.20 18.01 -10.95
N LEU A 80 -10.27 17.07 -10.81
CA LEU A 80 -10.56 15.64 -10.65
C LEU A 80 -10.94 15.27 -9.20
N TRP A 81 -10.61 16.14 -8.24
CA TRP A 81 -10.76 15.87 -6.82
C TRP A 81 -12.15 15.38 -6.39
N PRO A 82 -13.27 15.92 -6.87
CA PRO A 82 -14.59 15.41 -6.47
C PRO A 82 -14.79 13.92 -6.77
N TYR A 83 -14.24 13.42 -7.88
CA TYR A 83 -14.32 12.01 -8.25
C TYR A 83 -13.32 11.15 -7.46
N ILE A 84 -12.12 11.70 -7.24
CA ILE A 84 -11.06 11.02 -6.49
C ILE A 84 -11.47 10.87 -5.02
N GLU A 85 -12.07 11.91 -4.44
CA GLU A 85 -12.50 11.93 -3.05
C GLU A 85 -13.62 10.91 -2.78
N GLU A 86 -14.60 10.80 -3.67
CA GLU A 86 -15.67 9.81 -3.56
C GLU A 86 -15.11 8.38 -3.59
N ALA A 87 -14.24 8.08 -4.56
CA ALA A 87 -13.61 6.77 -4.70
C ALA A 87 -12.69 6.45 -3.51
N ALA A 88 -11.86 7.40 -3.09
CA ALA A 88 -10.94 7.23 -1.96
C ALA A 88 -11.71 7.03 -0.64
N SER A 89 -12.80 7.77 -0.41
CA SER A 89 -13.63 7.61 0.79
C SER A 89 -14.24 6.22 0.86
N MET A 90 -14.70 5.67 -0.27
CA MET A 90 -15.23 4.30 -0.33
C MET A 90 -14.16 3.26 0.01
N ILE A 91 -12.96 3.37 -0.58
CA ILE A 91 -11.84 2.44 -0.32
C ILE A 91 -11.42 2.51 1.15
N ILE A 92 -11.30 3.72 1.71
CA ILE A 92 -10.96 3.91 3.13
C ILE A 92 -12.03 3.26 4.00
N LYS A 93 -13.32 3.47 3.70
CA LYS A 93 -14.39 2.83 4.48
C LYS A 93 -14.27 1.31 4.46
N GLU A 94 -14.15 0.71 3.28
CA GLU A 94 -14.07 -0.74 3.10
C GLU A 94 -12.82 -1.36 3.76
N SER A 95 -11.71 -0.63 3.78
CA SER A 95 -10.44 -1.12 4.32
C SER A 95 -10.32 -0.91 5.84
N VAL A 96 -10.83 0.22 6.35
CA VAL A 96 -10.62 0.65 7.74
C VAL A 96 -11.74 0.20 8.68
N GLU A 97 -13.00 0.15 8.24
CA GLU A 97 -14.10 -0.33 9.11
C GLU A 97 -13.88 -1.74 9.66
N PRO A 98 -13.40 -2.73 8.88
CA PRO A 98 -13.15 -4.06 9.42
C PRO A 98 -12.12 -4.06 10.54
N LEU A 99 -11.09 -3.20 10.45
CA LEU A 99 -10.02 -3.09 11.43
C LEU A 99 -10.46 -2.34 12.68
N LEU A 100 -11.23 -1.25 12.52
CA LEU A 100 -11.84 -0.54 13.65
C LEU A 100 -12.74 -1.48 14.47
N GLU A 101 -13.45 -2.38 13.79
CA GLU A 101 -14.32 -3.36 14.42
C GLU A 101 -13.52 -4.52 15.06
N GLU A 102 -12.38 -4.90 14.48
CA GLU A 102 -11.48 -5.96 14.98
C GLU A 102 -10.70 -5.52 16.22
N TYR A 103 -10.20 -4.29 16.23
CA TYR A 103 -9.39 -3.71 17.31
C TYR A 103 -10.22 -2.85 18.29
N ARG A 104 -11.50 -3.16 18.48
CA ARG A 104 -12.36 -2.43 19.42
C ARG A 104 -11.87 -2.56 20.87
N PRO A 105 -11.72 -1.45 21.61
CA PRO A 105 -11.39 -1.50 23.02
C PRO A 105 -12.58 -2.01 23.84
N THR A 106 -12.27 -2.54 25.02
CA THR A 106 -13.25 -3.04 25.98
C THR A 106 -14.29 -1.98 26.32
N GLY A 107 -15.58 -2.33 26.22
CA GLY A 107 -16.70 -1.44 26.52
C GLY A 107 -17.35 -0.76 25.31
N ILE A 108 -16.79 -0.92 24.11
CA ILE A 108 -17.38 -0.46 22.83
C ILE A 108 -18.07 -1.63 22.12
N THR A 109 -19.36 -1.47 21.85
CA THR A 109 -20.19 -2.47 21.14
C THR A 109 -20.10 -2.34 19.62
N SER A 110 -19.88 -1.14 19.09
CA SER A 110 -19.80 -0.89 17.63
C SER A 110 -18.92 0.33 17.35
N LEU A 111 -18.05 0.24 16.33
CA LEU A 111 -17.21 1.34 15.88
C LEU A 111 -17.20 1.44 14.34
N LYS A 112 -17.93 2.42 13.79
CA LYS A 112 -18.13 2.54 12.33
C LYS A 112 -18.07 3.99 11.85
N PHE A 113 -17.92 4.23 10.55
CA PHE A 113 -18.04 5.59 10.02
C PHE A 113 -19.53 5.99 9.91
N ASN A 114 -19.94 6.97 10.71
CA ASN A 114 -21.23 7.65 10.51
C ASN A 114 -21.16 8.56 9.27
N LYS A 115 -20.01 9.20 9.08
CA LYS A 115 -19.74 10.05 7.92
C LYS A 115 -18.27 10.01 7.58
N LEU A 116 -17.96 9.85 6.30
CA LEU A 116 -16.60 9.89 5.78
C LEU A 116 -16.61 10.69 4.48
N THR A 117 -15.90 11.80 4.48
CA THR A 117 -15.58 12.60 3.30
C THR A 117 -14.23 13.26 3.51
N LEU A 118 -13.41 13.29 2.47
CA LEU A 118 -12.11 13.96 2.48
C LEU A 118 -12.26 15.48 2.24
N GLY A 119 -13.46 15.95 1.91
CA GLY A 119 -13.75 17.37 1.73
C GLY A 119 -13.42 17.87 0.32
N THR A 120 -13.48 19.19 0.15
CA THR A 120 -13.42 19.83 -1.18
C THR A 120 -12.01 20.29 -1.58
N VAL A 121 -11.08 20.33 -0.62
CA VAL A 121 -9.71 20.79 -0.85
C VAL A 121 -8.83 19.62 -1.28
N ALA A 122 -8.38 19.67 -2.54
CA ALA A 122 -7.48 18.68 -3.11
C ALA A 122 -6.07 18.71 -2.49
N PRO A 123 -5.37 17.57 -2.45
CA PRO A 123 -3.97 17.52 -2.04
C PRO A 123 -3.08 18.24 -3.07
N LYS A 124 -1.95 18.73 -2.59
CA LYS A 124 -0.98 19.48 -3.39
C LYS A 124 0.28 18.64 -3.58
N ILE A 125 0.70 18.53 -4.82
CA ILE A 125 1.98 17.96 -5.21
C ILE A 125 3.00 19.10 -5.18
N GLU A 126 3.92 19.07 -4.22
CA GLU A 126 4.99 20.09 -4.13
C GLU A 126 6.05 19.87 -5.20
N GLY A 127 6.37 18.61 -5.48
CA GLY A 127 7.21 18.29 -6.61
C GLY A 127 7.30 16.81 -6.91
N ILE A 128 7.91 16.53 -8.06
CA ILE A 128 8.09 15.18 -8.59
C ILE A 128 9.57 14.97 -8.87
N ARG A 129 10.08 13.80 -8.48
CA ARG A 129 11.42 13.34 -8.77
C ARG A 129 11.36 12.06 -9.57
N VAL A 130 12.05 11.99 -10.70
CA VAL A 130 12.28 10.72 -11.40
C VAL A 130 13.46 10.02 -10.73
N GLN A 131 13.25 8.82 -10.17
CA GLN A 131 14.32 8.06 -9.53
C GLN A 131 15.12 7.24 -10.53
N SER A 132 14.42 6.43 -11.32
CA SER A 132 15.05 5.43 -12.18
C SER A 132 14.27 5.26 -13.46
N LEU A 133 15.02 5.22 -14.56
CA LEU A 133 14.55 4.91 -15.90
C LEU A 133 15.13 3.56 -16.28
N LYS A 134 14.51 2.48 -15.78
CA LYS A 134 14.86 1.13 -16.21
C LYS A 134 14.18 0.83 -17.54
N LYS A 135 14.73 -0.09 -18.33
CA LYS A 135 14.08 -0.50 -19.57
C LYS A 135 12.71 -1.12 -19.23
N GLY A 136 11.63 -0.55 -19.78
CA GLY A 136 10.26 -1.00 -19.53
C GLY A 136 9.60 -0.50 -18.24
N GLN A 137 10.31 0.29 -17.41
CA GLN A 137 9.75 0.77 -16.14
C GLN A 137 10.26 2.17 -15.77
N ILE A 138 9.34 3.04 -15.36
CA ILE A 138 9.67 4.38 -14.88
C ILE A 138 9.26 4.49 -13.42
N THR A 139 10.22 4.81 -12.54
CA THR A 139 9.96 5.04 -11.12
C THR A 139 10.03 6.52 -10.80
N MET A 140 8.98 7.05 -10.17
CA MET A 140 8.84 8.46 -9.80
C MET A 140 8.44 8.56 -8.33
N ASP A 141 9.02 9.52 -7.62
CA ASP A 141 8.64 9.88 -6.26
C ASP A 141 7.90 11.23 -6.29
N ILE A 142 6.72 11.29 -5.69
CA ILE A 142 5.82 12.44 -5.67
C ILE A 142 5.71 12.95 -4.22
N ASP A 143 6.18 14.16 -3.93
CA ASP A 143 6.00 14.80 -2.61
C ASP A 143 4.57 15.35 -2.52
N LEU A 144 3.73 14.67 -1.74
CA LEU A 144 2.33 14.98 -1.54
C LEU A 144 2.10 15.62 -0.17
N ARG A 145 1.44 16.77 -0.18
CA ARG A 145 1.02 17.48 1.03
C ARG A 145 -0.46 17.76 0.98
N TRP A 146 -1.14 17.48 2.07
CA TRP A 146 -2.57 17.67 2.16
C TRP A 146 -2.95 18.22 3.52
N GLY A 147 -3.68 19.33 3.52
CA GLY A 147 -4.29 19.93 4.70
C GLY A 147 -5.68 20.39 4.30
N GLY A 148 -6.58 19.42 4.21
CA GLY A 148 -7.93 19.62 3.69
C GLY A 148 -8.96 19.95 4.76
N ASN A 149 -10.23 19.94 4.37
CA ASN A 149 -11.39 20.11 5.23
C ASN A 149 -12.23 18.82 5.30
N PRO A 150 -11.66 17.67 5.70
CA PRO A 150 -12.40 16.43 5.75
C PRO A 150 -13.48 16.49 6.84
N ASN A 151 -14.52 15.68 6.66
CA ASN A 151 -15.56 15.48 7.67
C ASN A 151 -15.68 13.98 7.95
N ILE A 152 -14.86 13.54 8.90
CA ILE A 152 -14.78 12.16 9.34
C ILE A 152 -15.41 12.08 10.73
N VAL A 153 -16.51 11.35 10.83
CA VAL A 153 -17.26 11.11 12.07
C VAL A 153 -17.37 9.62 12.28
N LEU A 154 -16.74 9.14 13.34
CA LEU A 154 -16.86 7.78 13.85
C LEU A 154 -18.07 7.72 14.78
N GLY A 155 -18.99 6.80 14.53
CA GLY A 155 -20.03 6.41 15.46
C GLY A 155 -19.45 5.41 16.44
N VAL A 156 -19.44 5.79 17.72
CA VAL A 156 -19.05 4.90 18.81
C VAL A 156 -20.29 4.57 19.62
N GLU A 157 -20.64 3.30 19.66
CA GLU A 157 -21.66 2.79 20.58
C GLU A 157 -20.94 2.09 21.72
N ALA A 158 -21.13 2.59 22.94
CA ALA A 158 -20.60 1.99 24.15
C ALA A 158 -21.75 1.62 25.09
N LEU A 159 -21.49 0.70 26.02
CA LEU A 159 -22.49 0.19 26.97
C LEU A 159 -23.21 1.29 27.77
N VAL A 160 -22.56 2.43 27.96
CA VAL A 160 -23.04 3.54 28.81
C VAL A 160 -23.50 4.75 28.00
N ALA A 161 -22.97 4.96 26.78
CA ALA A 161 -23.27 6.13 25.96
C ALA A 161 -22.92 5.92 24.48
N ASN A 162 -23.68 6.57 23.61
CA ASN A 162 -23.33 6.71 22.19
C ASN A 162 -22.65 8.06 21.98
N LEU A 163 -21.35 8.03 21.64
CA LEU A 163 -20.54 9.23 21.52
C LEU A 163 -19.93 9.32 20.11
N PRO A 164 -20.46 10.19 19.23
CA PRO A 164 -19.82 10.41 17.94
C PRO A 164 -18.49 11.14 18.12
N ILE A 165 -17.44 10.62 17.49
CA ILE A 165 -16.10 11.21 17.52
C ILE A 165 -15.80 11.78 16.15
N GLN A 166 -15.43 13.05 16.13
CA GLN A 166 -15.05 13.77 14.93
C GLN A 166 -13.53 13.89 14.85
N LEU A 167 -12.97 13.48 13.71
CA LEU A 167 -11.58 13.71 13.38
C LEU A 167 -11.48 15.02 12.59
N LYS A 168 -10.68 15.97 13.10
CA LYS A 168 -10.46 17.31 12.55
C LYS A 168 -8.99 17.54 12.24
N ASP A 169 -8.75 18.61 11.49
CA ASP A 169 -7.41 19.17 11.25
C ASP A 169 -6.44 18.12 10.68
N LEU A 170 -6.94 17.23 9.82
CA LEU A 170 -6.16 16.18 9.18
C LEU A 170 -5.12 16.80 8.24
N GLN A 171 -3.86 16.50 8.52
CA GLN A 171 -2.73 16.89 7.70
C GLN A 171 -1.92 15.65 7.33
N VAL A 172 -1.65 15.49 6.05
CA VAL A 172 -0.87 14.38 5.51
C VAL A 172 0.33 14.94 4.75
N PHE A 173 1.52 14.53 5.16
CA PHE A 173 2.78 14.82 4.48
C PHE A 173 3.46 13.50 4.18
N THR A 174 3.61 13.16 2.90
CA THR A 174 4.15 11.87 2.50
C THR A 174 4.79 11.93 1.12
N VAL A 175 5.70 11.00 0.85
CA VAL A 175 6.26 10.80 -0.49
C VAL A 175 5.68 9.52 -1.05
N ILE A 176 4.99 9.65 -2.18
CA ILE A 176 4.37 8.53 -2.90
C ILE A 176 5.31 8.09 -4.01
N ARG A 177 5.73 6.83 -3.98
CA ARG A 177 6.39 6.19 -5.11
C ARG A 177 5.35 5.68 -6.08
N VAL A 178 5.49 6.09 -7.33
CA VAL A 178 4.69 5.66 -8.47
C VAL A 178 5.61 5.00 -9.48
N ILE A 179 5.32 3.74 -9.80
CA ILE A 179 6.06 2.96 -10.78
C ILE A 179 5.14 2.70 -11.96
N PHE A 180 5.51 3.21 -13.13
CA PHE A 180 4.82 2.97 -14.38
C PHE A 180 5.45 1.77 -15.08
N GLN A 181 4.67 0.73 -15.31
CA GLN A 181 5.06 -0.37 -16.17
C GLN A 181 4.73 0.00 -17.61
N LEU A 182 5.75 0.07 -18.46
CA LEU A 182 5.61 0.50 -19.86
C LEU A 182 5.22 -0.67 -20.75
N SER A 183 4.44 -0.37 -21.78
CA SER A 183 4.06 -1.28 -22.85
C SER A 183 4.26 -0.60 -24.21
N ASP A 184 4.41 -1.41 -25.26
CA ASP A 184 4.49 -0.92 -26.63
C ASP A 184 3.11 -0.58 -27.22
N GLU A 185 2.03 -1.03 -26.57
CA GLU A 185 0.64 -0.74 -26.96
C GLU A 185 0.10 0.51 -26.27
N ILE A 186 -0.63 1.36 -26.99
CA ILE A 186 -1.32 2.54 -26.43
C ILE A 186 -2.27 2.07 -25.30
N PRO A 187 -2.22 2.66 -24.09
CA PRO A 187 -1.67 3.98 -23.72
C PRO A 187 -0.18 4.02 -23.35
N CYS A 188 0.59 3.02 -23.74
CA CYS A 188 2.01 2.81 -23.46
C CYS A 188 2.32 2.51 -21.98
N ILE A 189 1.28 2.29 -21.18
CA ILE A 189 1.33 1.96 -19.75
C ILE A 189 0.42 0.76 -19.54
N SER A 190 0.97 -0.34 -19.06
CA SER A 190 0.22 -1.56 -18.76
C SER A 190 -0.29 -1.61 -17.33
N ALA A 191 0.46 -1.04 -16.39
CA ALA A 191 0.07 -0.96 -14.99
C ALA A 191 0.77 0.20 -14.29
N VAL A 192 0.14 0.69 -13.22
CA VAL A 192 0.70 1.68 -12.31
C VAL A 192 0.73 1.08 -10.92
N VAL A 193 1.92 1.08 -10.32
CA VAL A 193 2.13 0.59 -8.95
C VAL A 193 2.37 1.79 -8.04
N VAL A 194 1.62 1.86 -6.94
CA VAL A 194 1.64 3.00 -6.02
C VAL A 194 1.96 2.52 -4.61
N ALA A 195 2.93 3.15 -3.94
CA ALA A 195 3.28 2.87 -2.54
C ALA A 195 3.77 4.15 -1.85
N LEU A 196 3.65 4.22 -0.53
CA LEU A 196 4.27 5.24 0.30
C LEU A 196 5.71 4.84 0.61
N LEU A 197 6.63 5.81 0.58
CA LEU A 197 8.01 5.53 0.99
C LEU A 197 8.11 5.32 2.50
N SER A 198 8.98 4.41 2.91
CA SER A 198 9.31 4.19 4.33
C SER A 198 10.17 5.30 4.90
N GLU A 199 11.02 5.88 4.05
CA GLU A 199 11.87 7.01 4.37
C GLU A 199 11.75 8.07 3.25
N PRO A 200 11.30 9.31 3.54
CA PRO A 200 10.87 9.80 4.86
C PRO A 200 9.56 9.17 5.34
N LYS A 201 9.43 8.95 6.66
CA LYS A 201 8.23 8.37 7.27
C LYS A 201 6.99 9.24 6.94
N PRO A 202 5.87 8.65 6.48
CA PRO A 202 4.62 9.37 6.29
C PRO A 202 4.17 10.00 7.61
N ARG A 203 3.82 11.29 7.56
CA ARG A 203 3.33 12.04 8.72
C ARG A 203 1.85 12.33 8.51
N ILE A 204 1.02 11.76 9.37
CA ILE A 204 -0.42 11.93 9.40
C ILE A 204 -0.78 12.49 10.77
N ASP A 205 -1.13 13.77 10.82
CA ASP A 205 -1.53 14.45 12.04
C ASP A 205 -3.02 14.75 11.99
N TYR A 206 -3.72 14.59 13.11
CA TYR A 206 -5.12 14.97 13.25
C TYR A 206 -5.48 15.25 14.70
N THR A 207 -6.66 15.83 14.92
CA THR A 207 -7.22 16.07 16.25
C THR A 207 -8.55 15.34 16.40
N LEU A 208 -8.70 14.57 17.46
CA LEU A 208 -9.95 13.90 17.80
C LEU A 208 -10.78 14.79 18.74
N LYS A 209 -12.06 15.01 18.40
CA LYS A 209 -13.03 15.75 19.22
C LYS A 209 -14.31 14.94 19.39
N ALA A 210 -14.71 14.71 20.63
CA ALA A 210 -16.00 14.12 20.92
C ALA A 210 -17.13 15.15 20.74
N VAL A 211 -18.21 14.75 20.08
CA VAL A 211 -19.39 15.60 19.88
C VAL A 211 -20.27 15.47 21.13
N GLY A 212 -20.37 16.54 21.93
CA GLY A 212 -21.20 16.55 23.13
C GLY A 212 -20.55 15.96 24.39
N GLY A 213 -19.23 15.75 24.39
CA GLY A 213 -18.48 15.24 25.54
C GLY A 213 -16.97 15.47 25.39
N SER A 214 -16.19 14.99 26.36
CA SER A 214 -14.72 14.99 26.27
C SER A 214 -14.21 13.64 25.79
N LEU A 215 -13.17 13.63 24.96
CA LEU A 215 -12.53 12.39 24.49
C LEU A 215 -11.99 11.54 25.64
N SER A 216 -11.59 12.19 26.75
CA SER A 216 -11.20 11.54 28.01
C SER A 216 -12.30 10.68 28.66
N ALA A 217 -13.55 10.78 28.20
CA ALA A 217 -14.65 9.96 28.69
C ALA A 217 -14.53 8.49 28.26
N ILE A 218 -13.75 8.18 27.21
CA ILE A 218 -13.48 6.81 26.77
C ILE A 218 -11.96 6.59 26.80
N PRO A 219 -11.43 6.06 27.92
CA PRO A 219 -10.00 5.78 28.06
C PRO A 219 -9.50 4.83 26.97
N GLY A 220 -8.32 5.11 26.41
CA GLY A 220 -7.64 4.26 25.42
C GLY A 220 -8.16 4.36 23.98
N LEU A 221 -9.26 5.08 23.72
CA LEU A 221 -9.81 5.19 22.37
C LEU A 221 -8.97 6.04 21.43
N SER A 222 -8.36 7.13 21.92
CA SER A 222 -7.42 7.93 21.11
C SER A 222 -6.25 7.07 20.64
N ASP A 223 -5.66 6.33 21.58
CA ASP A 223 -4.45 5.55 21.35
C ASP A 223 -4.75 4.40 20.39
N MET A 224 -5.90 3.75 20.54
CA MET A 224 -6.38 2.72 19.60
C MET A 224 -6.58 3.27 18.18
N ILE A 225 -7.18 4.46 18.03
CA ILE A 225 -7.37 5.07 16.69
C ILE A 225 -6.00 5.39 16.08
N ASP A 226 -5.09 5.97 16.86
CA ASP A 226 -3.73 6.27 16.43
C ASP A 226 -2.96 5.01 16.01
N ASP A 227 -3.06 3.93 16.79
CA ASP A 227 -2.45 2.65 16.47
C ASP A 227 -3.06 2.01 15.22
N THR A 228 -4.38 2.11 15.05
CA THR A 228 -5.08 1.60 13.86
C THR A 228 -4.62 2.33 12.61
N VAL A 229 -4.58 3.67 12.64
CA VAL A 229 -4.11 4.48 11.50
C VAL A 229 -2.67 4.16 11.16
N ASN A 230 -1.77 4.10 12.15
CA ASN A 230 -0.37 3.76 11.92
C ASN A 230 -0.21 2.35 11.33
N THR A 231 -0.96 1.38 11.86
CA THR A 231 -0.96 0.00 11.41
C THR A 231 -1.37 -0.12 9.95
N ILE A 232 -2.47 0.53 9.55
CA ILE A 232 -2.94 0.51 8.14
C ILE A 232 -1.90 1.11 7.20
N VAL A 233 -1.33 2.26 7.59
CA VAL A 233 -0.34 2.95 6.74
C VAL A 233 0.90 2.08 6.55
N GLN A 234 1.36 1.42 7.61
CA GLN A 234 2.55 0.57 7.56
C GLN A 234 2.30 -0.74 6.81
N ASP A 235 1.14 -1.37 7.01
CA ASP A 235 0.87 -2.72 6.51
C ASP A 235 0.25 -2.75 5.12
N MET A 236 -0.50 -1.71 4.72
CA MET A 236 -1.21 -1.68 3.44
C MET A 236 -0.60 -0.73 2.41
N LEU A 237 -0.05 0.40 2.87
CA LEU A 237 0.31 1.51 1.97
C LEU A 237 1.81 1.74 1.87
N GLN A 238 2.61 1.33 2.85
CA GLN A 238 4.04 1.57 2.89
C GLN A 238 4.83 0.47 2.18
N TRP A 239 5.87 0.87 1.46
CA TRP A 239 6.78 -0.07 0.79
C TRP A 239 7.30 -1.13 1.78
N PRO A 240 7.29 -2.42 1.44
CA PRO A 240 7.12 -3.03 0.10
C PRO A 240 5.67 -3.24 -0.37
N HIS A 241 4.69 -2.99 0.50
CA HIS A 241 3.27 -3.06 0.13
C HIS A 241 2.92 -1.96 -0.85
N ARG A 242 2.14 -2.35 -1.87
CA ARG A 242 1.88 -1.51 -3.03
C ARG A 242 0.57 -1.87 -3.69
N ILE A 243 -0.11 -0.85 -4.18
CA ILE A 243 -1.36 -0.99 -4.93
C ILE A 243 -1.00 -1.09 -6.41
N VAL A 244 -1.40 -2.20 -7.05
CA VAL A 244 -1.22 -2.41 -8.50
C VAL A 244 -2.52 -2.06 -9.21
N VAL A 245 -2.47 -1.06 -10.07
CA VAL A 245 -3.61 -0.61 -10.89
C VAL A 245 -3.32 -0.98 -12.35
N PRO A 246 -3.95 -2.02 -12.91
CA PRO A 246 -3.79 -2.34 -14.32
C PRO A 246 -4.45 -1.26 -15.20
N ILE A 247 -3.77 -0.88 -16.29
CA ILE A 247 -4.21 0.11 -17.24
C ILE A 247 -4.26 -0.52 -18.63
N GLY A 248 -5.36 -0.30 -19.36
CA GLY A 248 -5.42 -0.61 -20.80
C GLY A 248 -6.40 -1.71 -21.22
N GLY A 249 -7.17 -2.32 -20.32
CA GLY A 249 -8.24 -3.28 -20.69
C GLY A 249 -7.75 -4.60 -21.33
N VAL A 250 -6.47 -4.71 -21.64
CA VAL A 250 -5.77 -5.94 -22.00
C VAL A 250 -5.54 -6.73 -20.70
N GLY A 251 -5.70 -8.05 -20.76
CA GLY A 251 -5.35 -8.97 -19.67
C GLY A 251 -3.83 -9.02 -19.49
N VAL A 252 -3.26 -7.95 -18.96
CA VAL A 252 -1.85 -7.88 -18.57
C VAL A 252 -1.70 -8.74 -17.33
N ASP A 253 -0.78 -9.70 -17.37
CA ASP A 253 -0.38 -10.43 -16.18
C ASP A 253 0.30 -9.46 -15.20
N THR A 254 -0.40 -9.14 -14.10
CA THR A 254 0.10 -8.28 -13.04
C THR A 254 0.74 -9.07 -11.90
N SER A 255 0.80 -10.39 -11.98
CA SER A 255 1.29 -11.23 -10.89
C SER A 255 2.74 -10.91 -10.51
N ASP A 256 3.58 -10.54 -11.47
CA ASP A 256 4.98 -10.14 -11.19
C ASP A 256 5.09 -8.75 -10.53
N LEU A 257 4.04 -7.92 -10.63
CA LEU A 257 3.98 -6.60 -10.01
C LEU A 257 3.39 -6.65 -8.60
N GLU A 258 2.60 -7.67 -8.29
CA GLU A 258 2.05 -7.91 -6.95
C GLU A 258 3.17 -8.29 -5.97
N LEU A 259 2.99 -7.94 -4.70
CA LEU A 259 3.92 -8.34 -3.66
C LEU A 259 3.70 -9.82 -3.37
N LYS A 260 4.77 -10.62 -3.42
CA LYS A 260 4.75 -12.04 -3.11
C LYS A 260 5.59 -12.32 -1.86
N PRO A 261 5.22 -13.32 -1.04
CA PRO A 261 6.11 -13.88 -0.04
C PRO A 261 7.47 -14.24 -0.68
N GLN A 262 8.57 -13.85 -0.07
CA GLN A 262 9.93 -14.15 -0.55
C GLN A 262 10.64 -15.17 0.33
N GLY A 263 10.24 -15.33 1.58
CA GLY A 263 10.87 -16.30 2.46
C GLY A 263 10.20 -16.43 3.83
N LEU A 264 10.71 -17.38 4.61
CA LEU A 264 10.28 -17.70 5.97
C LEU A 264 11.39 -17.37 6.97
N VAL A 265 11.08 -16.53 7.95
CA VAL A 265 11.93 -16.26 9.10
C VAL A 265 11.49 -17.15 10.25
N THR A 266 12.30 -18.16 10.57
CA THR A 266 12.12 -18.96 11.79
C THR A 266 12.84 -18.29 12.94
N LEU A 267 12.08 -17.79 13.92
CA LEU A 267 12.55 -17.12 15.12
C LEU A 267 12.36 -18.02 16.34
N THR A 268 13.44 -18.36 17.03
CA THR A 268 13.38 -18.96 18.35
C THR A 268 13.66 -17.90 19.40
N ILE A 269 12.63 -17.53 20.17
CA ILE A 269 12.75 -16.64 21.32
C ILE A 269 13.32 -17.46 22.48
N VAL A 270 14.60 -17.26 22.79
CA VAL A 270 15.32 -18.09 23.77
C VAL A 270 15.05 -17.55 25.18
N LYS A 271 15.56 -16.35 25.46
CA LYS A 271 15.53 -15.75 26.80
C LYS A 271 15.70 -14.24 26.75
N ALA A 272 15.31 -13.56 27.82
CA ALA A 272 15.72 -12.19 28.08
C ALA A 272 16.54 -12.10 29.37
N ASN A 273 17.40 -11.09 29.48
CA ASN A 273 18.19 -10.82 30.68
C ASN A 273 18.02 -9.37 31.14
N ASN A 274 17.98 -9.18 32.46
CA ASN A 274 17.93 -7.87 33.12
C ASN A 274 16.80 -6.98 32.60
N LEU A 275 15.60 -7.53 32.41
CA LEU A 275 14.43 -6.73 32.05
C LEU A 275 14.16 -5.70 33.15
N LYS A 276 13.80 -4.48 32.73
CA LYS A 276 13.43 -3.41 33.66
C LYS A 276 12.10 -3.76 34.32
N ASN A 277 12.09 -3.90 35.64
CA ASN A 277 10.84 -4.08 36.39
C ASN A 277 10.00 -2.79 36.30
N MET A 278 8.75 -2.92 35.87
CA MET A 278 7.80 -1.81 35.75
C MET A 278 6.68 -1.87 36.80
N GLU A 279 6.66 -2.91 37.63
CA GLU A 279 5.67 -3.08 38.70
C GLU A 279 6.09 -2.40 40.01
N MET A 280 5.10 -1.93 40.78
CA MET A 280 5.32 -1.42 42.15
C MET A 280 5.38 -2.53 43.19
N ILE A 281 4.68 -3.65 42.97
CA ILE A 281 4.60 -4.79 43.88
C ILE A 281 4.77 -6.04 43.04
N GLY A 282 5.82 -6.81 43.30
CA GLY A 282 6.14 -7.99 42.49
C GLY A 282 7.25 -7.73 41.45
N LYS A 283 7.38 -8.68 40.54
CA LYS A 283 8.22 -8.56 39.34
C LYS A 283 7.31 -8.71 38.14
N SER A 284 7.59 -7.95 37.10
CA SER A 284 6.97 -8.09 35.78
C SER A 284 6.83 -9.56 35.34
N ASP A 285 5.72 -9.83 34.65
CA ASP A 285 5.31 -11.07 34.01
C ASP A 285 5.54 -10.97 32.48
N PRO A 286 6.80 -11.09 32.00
CA PRO A 286 7.13 -10.76 30.62
C PRO A 286 6.69 -11.81 29.61
N TYR A 287 6.31 -11.31 28.43
CA TYR A 287 6.14 -12.09 27.21
C TYR A 287 6.65 -11.30 25.99
N VAL A 288 6.85 -11.99 24.87
CA VAL A 288 7.34 -11.38 23.63
C VAL A 288 6.27 -11.43 22.55
N ILE A 289 6.06 -10.30 21.88
CA ILE A 289 5.36 -10.23 20.60
C ILE A 289 6.40 -10.07 19.49
N ALA A 290 6.37 -10.95 18.50
CA ALA A 290 7.21 -10.85 17.31
C ALA A 290 6.35 -10.71 16.05
N TYR A 291 6.74 -9.81 15.14
CA TYR A 291 6.06 -9.59 13.88
C TYR A 291 6.97 -8.97 12.82
N ILE A 292 6.67 -9.20 11.54
CA ILE A 292 7.20 -8.40 10.40
C ILE A 292 6.12 -7.40 9.98
N ARG A 293 4.89 -7.88 9.85
CA ARG A 293 3.67 -7.12 9.59
C ARG A 293 2.94 -6.77 10.89
N PRO A 294 2.64 -5.49 11.20
CA PRO A 294 1.92 -5.13 12.42
C PRO A 294 0.55 -5.80 12.58
N LEU A 295 -0.09 -6.23 11.47
CA LEU A 295 -1.34 -7.00 11.50
C LEU A 295 -1.14 -8.50 11.81
N GLU A 296 0.09 -9.02 11.75
CA GLU A 296 0.43 -10.44 11.99
C GLU A 296 1.40 -10.59 13.16
N LYS A 297 0.83 -10.52 14.36
CA LYS A 297 1.55 -10.60 15.62
C LYS A 297 1.52 -12.01 16.19
N PHE A 298 2.69 -12.51 16.58
CA PHE A 298 2.83 -13.78 17.26
C PHE A 298 3.29 -13.54 18.70
N LYS A 299 2.58 -14.13 19.67
CA LYS A 299 2.82 -13.94 21.10
C LYS A 299 3.41 -15.21 21.70
N THR A 300 4.44 -15.07 22.54
CA THR A 300 4.96 -16.18 23.36
C THR A 300 4.09 -16.40 24.59
N LYS A 301 4.29 -17.54 25.26
CA LYS A 301 3.78 -17.74 26.62
C LYS A 301 4.32 -16.67 27.56
N VAL A 302 3.51 -16.35 28.57
CA VAL A 302 3.88 -15.43 29.65
C VAL A 302 4.66 -16.19 30.70
N VAL A 303 5.67 -15.54 31.28
CA VAL A 303 6.50 -16.12 32.34
C VAL A 303 6.35 -15.27 33.58
N ASP A 304 5.70 -15.84 34.59
CA ASP A 304 5.33 -15.09 35.79
C ASP A 304 6.56 -14.71 36.64
N ASN A 305 6.56 -13.46 37.11
CA ASN A 305 7.42 -12.87 38.13
C ASN A 305 8.92 -13.07 37.88
N ASN A 306 9.37 -12.88 36.63
CA ASN A 306 10.73 -13.17 36.23
C ASN A 306 11.32 -12.13 35.27
N LEU A 307 12.36 -11.41 35.71
CA LEU A 307 13.09 -10.44 34.88
C LEU A 307 14.18 -11.07 33.99
N ASN A 308 14.39 -12.38 34.11
CA ASN A 308 15.27 -13.17 33.25
C ASN A 308 14.51 -14.40 32.71
N PRO A 309 13.41 -14.18 31.98
CA PRO A 309 12.56 -15.25 31.48
C PRO A 309 13.26 -16.08 30.41
N VAL A 310 12.91 -17.37 30.35
CA VAL A 310 13.35 -18.31 29.32
C VAL A 310 12.10 -18.89 28.67
N TRP A 311 11.91 -18.64 27.37
CA TRP A 311 10.72 -19.06 26.64
C TRP A 311 10.98 -20.29 25.78
N ASN A 312 12.13 -20.37 25.10
CA ASN A 312 12.44 -21.39 24.08
C ASN A 312 11.26 -21.61 23.10
N HIS A 313 10.65 -20.52 22.64
CA HIS A 313 9.46 -20.57 21.82
C HIS A 313 9.80 -20.30 20.36
N VAL A 314 9.36 -21.18 19.46
CA VAL A 314 9.62 -21.08 18.02
C VAL A 314 8.43 -20.42 17.34
N LEU A 315 8.71 -19.41 16.53
CA LEU A 315 7.77 -18.62 15.74
C LEU A 315 8.22 -18.64 14.28
N GLN A 316 7.26 -18.57 13.37
CA GLN A 316 7.49 -18.51 11.94
C GLN A 316 6.83 -17.25 11.39
N LEU A 317 7.62 -16.38 10.76
CA LEU A 317 7.14 -15.12 10.17
C LEU A 317 7.41 -15.15 8.67
N ILE A 318 6.42 -14.81 7.86
CA ILE A 318 6.59 -14.67 6.41
C ILE A 318 7.22 -13.29 6.12
N ALA A 319 8.22 -13.27 5.25
CA ALA A 319 8.87 -12.06 4.77
C ALA A 319 8.60 -11.87 3.26
N GLU A 320 8.08 -10.72 2.87
CA GLU A 320 7.76 -10.39 1.48
C GLU A 320 8.83 -9.53 0.79
N ASP A 321 9.71 -8.89 1.56
CA ASP A 321 10.87 -8.16 1.05
C ASP A 321 12.01 -8.18 2.06
N LYS A 322 13.00 -9.05 1.78
CA LYS A 322 14.20 -9.18 2.63
C LYS A 322 15.01 -7.89 2.71
N GLU A 323 15.04 -7.08 1.65
CA GLU A 323 15.93 -5.92 1.59
C GLU A 323 15.45 -4.78 2.50
N THR A 324 14.14 -4.60 2.60
CA THR A 324 13.56 -3.43 3.27
C THR A 324 12.85 -3.73 4.58
N GLN A 325 12.37 -4.97 4.79
CA GLN A 325 11.63 -5.32 6.01
C GLN A 325 12.55 -5.64 7.20
N CYS A 326 11.97 -5.51 8.39
CA CYS A 326 12.59 -5.84 9.67
C CYS A 326 11.64 -6.70 10.50
N ALA A 327 12.14 -7.71 11.19
CA ALA A 327 11.40 -8.33 12.27
C ALA A 327 11.46 -7.44 13.52
N VAL A 328 10.29 -7.13 14.09
CA VAL A 328 10.13 -6.35 15.32
C VAL A 328 9.83 -7.31 16.46
N LEU A 329 10.54 -7.13 17.58
CA LEU A 329 10.34 -7.89 18.81
C LEU A 329 10.02 -6.93 19.94
N GLU A 330 8.83 -7.08 20.51
CA GLU A 330 8.35 -6.28 21.63
C GLU A 330 8.24 -7.14 22.87
N VAL A 331 8.91 -6.74 23.95
CA VAL A 331 8.77 -7.37 25.26
C VAL A 331 7.77 -6.55 26.06
N LEU A 332 6.70 -7.20 26.49
CA LEU A 332 5.58 -6.61 27.22
C LEU A 332 5.41 -7.30 28.56
N ASP A 333 4.87 -6.55 29.51
CA ASP A 333 4.49 -7.00 30.85
C ASP A 333 2.99 -7.27 30.85
N GLN A 334 2.57 -8.49 31.20
CA GLN A 334 1.14 -8.79 31.32
C GLN A 334 0.60 -8.19 32.62
N ASP A 335 -0.29 -7.21 32.51
CA ASP A 335 -0.92 -6.55 33.65
C ASP A 335 -2.44 -6.81 33.64
N ILE A 336 -3.11 -6.70 34.79
CA ILE A 336 -4.59 -6.80 34.90
C ILE A 336 -5.32 -5.70 34.08
N GLY A 337 -4.59 -4.69 33.59
CA GLY A 337 -5.10 -3.57 32.77
C GLY A 337 -4.48 -3.51 31.37
N GLN A 338 -3.74 -2.44 31.09
CA GLN A 338 -2.98 -2.30 29.85
C GLN A 338 -1.55 -2.79 30.05
N ASP A 339 -1.13 -3.72 29.20
CA ASP A 339 0.22 -4.25 29.19
C ASP A 339 1.27 -3.15 28.99
N LYS A 340 2.31 -3.18 29.83
CA LYS A 340 3.39 -2.18 29.77
C LYS A 340 4.54 -2.69 28.91
N ARG A 341 4.97 -1.88 27.94
CA ARG A 341 6.16 -2.21 27.14
C ARG A 341 7.43 -2.12 27.99
N LEU A 342 8.10 -3.26 28.15
CA LEU A 342 9.40 -3.38 28.83
C LEU A 342 10.54 -2.94 27.90
N GLY A 343 10.46 -3.33 26.63
CA GLY A 343 11.38 -2.86 25.59
C GLY A 343 11.05 -3.38 24.20
N ILE A 344 11.72 -2.83 23.19
CA ILE A 344 11.53 -3.17 21.78
C ILE A 344 12.87 -3.30 21.06
N ALA A 345 12.97 -4.23 20.11
CA ALA A 345 14.13 -4.41 19.25
C ALA A 345 13.71 -4.59 17.78
N LYS A 346 14.58 -4.19 16.86
CA LYS A 346 14.44 -4.41 15.42
C LYS A 346 15.59 -5.26 14.90
N LEU A 347 15.25 -6.24 14.08
CA LEU A 347 16.18 -7.06 13.34
C LEU A 347 15.97 -6.84 11.83
N PRO A 348 16.84 -6.08 11.16
CA PRO A 348 16.80 -5.95 9.69
C PRO A 348 17.03 -7.30 9.01
N LEU A 349 16.13 -7.69 8.11
CA LEU A 349 16.21 -8.99 7.44
C LEU A 349 17.36 -9.05 6.41
N CYS A 350 17.76 -7.90 5.89
CA CYS A 350 18.88 -7.75 4.96
C CYS A 350 20.23 -8.21 5.55
N ASN A 351 20.37 -8.21 6.87
CA ASN A 351 21.58 -8.66 7.57
C ASN A 351 21.65 -10.19 7.74
N LEU A 352 20.58 -10.91 7.38
CA LEU A 352 20.49 -12.36 7.55
C LEU A 352 21.01 -13.08 6.30
N GLU A 353 21.87 -14.07 6.53
CA GLU A 353 22.32 -14.98 5.49
C GLU A 353 21.28 -16.12 5.33
N PRO A 354 20.87 -16.46 4.11
CA PRO A 354 19.95 -17.58 3.89
C PRO A 354 20.51 -18.89 4.43
N GLU A 355 19.61 -19.77 4.89
CA GLU A 355 19.89 -21.11 5.43
C GLU A 355 20.84 -21.19 6.63
N THR A 356 21.27 -20.05 7.17
CA THR A 356 22.22 -20.01 8.28
C THR A 356 21.49 -19.63 9.56
N GLU A 357 21.53 -20.52 10.56
CA GLU A 357 21.04 -20.20 11.89
C GLU A 357 22.05 -19.31 12.62
N LYS A 358 21.59 -18.18 13.15
CA LYS A 358 22.40 -17.25 13.93
C LYS A 358 21.75 -16.98 15.28
N GLU A 359 22.55 -17.05 16.34
CA GLU A 359 22.15 -16.59 17.67
C GLU A 359 22.56 -15.13 17.83
N ILE A 360 21.60 -14.27 18.13
CA ILE A 360 21.77 -12.82 18.21
C ILE A 360 21.25 -12.34 19.55
N GLU A 361 22.07 -11.54 20.24
CA GLU A 361 21.65 -10.80 21.43
C GLU A 361 21.27 -9.37 21.04
N LEU A 362 19.99 -9.06 21.15
CA LEU A 362 19.41 -7.76 20.84
C LEU A 362 19.28 -6.92 22.10
N LYS A 363 19.77 -5.67 22.05
CA LYS A 363 19.54 -4.70 23.12
C LYS A 363 18.14 -4.11 23.01
N LEU A 364 17.40 -4.15 24.11
CA LEU A 364 16.05 -3.60 24.15
C LEU A 364 16.08 -2.08 24.29
N GLN A 365 15.25 -1.40 23.52
CA GLN A 365 15.09 0.05 23.54
C GLN A 365 13.72 0.43 24.12
N PRO A 366 13.56 1.65 24.67
CA PRO A 366 12.26 2.12 25.14
C PRO A 366 11.27 2.41 24.00
N SER A 367 11.76 2.79 22.82
CA SER A 367 11.00 2.94 21.58
C SER A 367 11.93 2.86 20.39
N LEU A 368 11.33 2.60 19.22
CA LEU A 368 12.01 2.61 17.91
C LEU A 368 12.44 4.01 17.48
N ASP A 369 11.77 5.05 17.97
CA ASP A 369 12.11 6.45 17.73
C ASP A 369 12.85 7.03 18.94
N MET A 370 14.16 6.78 19.00
CA MET A 370 15.02 7.24 20.11
C MET A 370 15.17 8.77 20.15
N LEU A 371 14.88 9.49 19.06
CA LEU A 371 15.07 10.95 18.99
C LEU A 371 14.12 11.72 19.92
N LYS A 372 12.99 11.10 20.31
CA LYS A 372 11.97 11.72 21.17
C LYS A 372 12.11 11.36 22.66
N ILE A 373 13.03 10.47 23.02
CA ILE A 373 13.07 9.88 24.36
C ILE A 373 14.25 10.42 25.17
N LYS A 374 13.94 10.99 26.34
CA LYS A 374 14.93 11.45 27.33
C LYS A 374 15.47 10.31 28.22
N ASP A 375 14.70 9.24 28.39
CA ASP A 375 15.08 8.06 29.19
C ASP A 375 16.01 7.13 28.40
N LYS A 376 17.32 7.26 28.63
CA LYS A 376 18.35 6.36 28.07
C LYS A 376 18.66 5.17 28.96
N LYS A 377 17.83 4.88 29.98
CA LYS A 377 18.06 3.75 30.87
C LYS A 377 17.96 2.44 30.10
N ASP A 378 18.83 1.51 30.49
CA ASP A 378 18.87 0.15 29.95
C ASP A 378 17.53 -0.56 30.17
N ARG A 379 17.09 -1.32 29.17
CA ARG A 379 15.85 -2.12 29.19
C ARG A 379 16.12 -3.63 29.17
N GLY A 380 17.39 -4.02 29.24
CA GLY A 380 17.82 -5.42 29.21
C GLY A 380 18.16 -5.89 27.80
N THR A 381 18.41 -7.20 27.69
CA THR A 381 18.74 -7.85 26.42
C THR A 381 17.79 -9.01 26.12
N LEU A 382 17.56 -9.27 24.84
CA LEU A 382 16.78 -10.39 24.33
C LEU A 382 17.67 -11.27 23.45
N THR A 383 17.84 -12.53 23.82
CA THR A 383 18.58 -13.52 23.03
C THR A 383 17.61 -14.30 22.15
N ILE A 384 17.88 -14.31 20.85
CA ILE A 384 17.10 -15.02 19.85
C ILE A 384 17.98 -15.89 18.96
N LYS A 385 17.42 -16.96 18.41
CA LYS A 385 18.00 -17.66 17.26
C LYS A 385 17.13 -17.39 16.05
N VAL A 386 17.75 -17.05 14.94
CA VAL A 386 17.05 -16.72 13.70
C VAL A 386 17.63 -17.53 12.54
N LYS A 387 16.74 -18.07 11.72
CA LYS A 387 17.06 -18.68 10.43
C LYS A 387 16.15 -18.09 9.37
N TYR A 388 16.73 -17.62 8.27
CA TYR A 388 15.97 -17.17 7.09
C TYR A 388 16.03 -18.24 6.00
N HIS A 389 14.87 -18.65 5.50
CA HIS A 389 14.71 -19.53 4.37
C HIS A 389 14.12 -18.74 3.20
N GLU A 390 14.73 -18.81 2.03
CA GLU A 390 14.25 -18.13 0.82
C GLU A 390 13.34 -19.08 0.04
N PHE A 391 12.14 -18.62 -0.33
CA PHE A 391 11.15 -19.46 -0.99
C PHE A 391 11.46 -19.71 -2.45
N THR A 392 11.24 -20.94 -2.89
CA THR A 392 11.14 -21.27 -4.33
C THR A 392 9.82 -20.77 -4.90
N LYS A 393 9.69 -20.67 -6.23
CA LYS A 393 8.45 -20.18 -6.86
C LYS A 393 7.22 -21.01 -6.46
N GLU A 394 7.39 -22.32 -6.34
CA GLU A 394 6.33 -23.23 -5.92
C GLU A 394 5.90 -22.96 -4.48
N GLU A 395 6.83 -22.66 -3.59
CA GLU A 395 6.55 -22.29 -2.20
C GLU A 395 5.91 -20.91 -2.10
N GLN A 396 6.30 -19.96 -2.95
CA GLN A 396 5.65 -18.64 -3.03
C GLN A 396 4.17 -18.78 -3.43
N ASP A 397 3.90 -19.57 -4.46
CA ASP A 397 2.52 -19.79 -4.93
C ASP A 397 1.69 -20.54 -3.88
N ALA A 398 2.29 -21.52 -3.18
CA ALA A 398 1.64 -22.21 -2.06
C ALA A 398 1.34 -21.26 -0.90
N ALA A 399 2.28 -20.41 -0.49
CA ALA A 399 2.09 -19.44 0.59
C ALA A 399 0.98 -18.42 0.26
N ILE A 400 0.91 -17.97 -1.00
CA ILE A 400 -0.17 -17.10 -1.47
C ILE A 400 -1.52 -17.79 -1.37
N GLU A 401 -1.59 -19.07 -1.73
CA GLU A 401 -2.85 -19.83 -1.66
C GLU A 401 -3.26 -20.11 -0.22
N GLU A 402 -2.32 -20.41 0.67
CA GLU A 402 -2.56 -20.54 2.11
C GLU A 402 -3.08 -19.22 2.70
N GLU A 403 -2.47 -18.08 2.37
CA GLU A 403 -2.93 -16.76 2.83
C GLU A 403 -4.37 -16.46 2.37
N LYS A 404 -4.71 -16.80 1.13
CA LYS A 404 -6.10 -16.67 0.63
C LYS A 404 -7.06 -17.57 1.39
N MET A 405 -6.71 -18.83 1.61
CA MET A 405 -7.54 -19.79 2.34
C MET A 405 -7.80 -19.32 3.77
N ILE A 406 -6.75 -18.84 4.46
CA ILE A 406 -6.87 -18.26 5.81
C ILE A 406 -7.79 -17.03 5.78
N LEU A 407 -7.64 -16.16 4.77
CA LEU A 407 -8.48 -14.96 4.64
C LEU A 407 -9.96 -15.32 4.37
N GLU A 408 -10.22 -16.32 3.53
CA GLU A 408 -11.57 -16.80 3.23
C GLU A 408 -12.21 -17.49 4.44
N GLU A 409 -11.45 -18.31 5.16
CA GLU A 409 -11.91 -18.93 6.40
C GLU A 409 -12.20 -17.87 7.47
N LYS A 410 -11.32 -16.87 7.64
CA LYS A 410 -11.55 -15.73 8.54
C LYS A 410 -12.82 -14.97 8.17
N LYS A 411 -13.08 -14.75 6.86
CA LYS A 411 -14.32 -14.13 6.38
C LYS A 411 -15.55 -15.00 6.67
N ARG A 412 -15.46 -16.31 6.47
CA ARG A 412 -16.56 -17.26 6.74
C ARG A 412 -16.91 -17.28 8.23
N LEU A 413 -15.92 -17.46 9.09
CA LEU A 413 -16.10 -17.50 10.54
C LEU A 413 -16.64 -16.16 11.10
N LYS A 414 -16.25 -15.03 10.48
CA LYS A 414 -16.82 -13.71 10.79
C LYS A 414 -18.28 -13.58 10.33
N ALA A 415 -18.62 -14.12 9.16
CA ALA A 415 -20.00 -14.13 8.65
C ALA A 415 -20.93 -15.03 9.48
N GLU A 416 -20.39 -16.13 10.01
CA GLU A 416 -21.08 -17.06 10.89
C GLU A 416 -21.18 -16.57 12.35
N GLY A 417 -20.52 -15.45 12.68
CA GLY A 417 -20.52 -14.88 14.03
C GLY A 417 -19.79 -15.73 15.08
N LEU A 418 -19.02 -16.76 14.66
CA LEU A 418 -18.22 -17.61 15.55
C LEU A 418 -16.97 -16.90 16.11
N ILE A 419 -16.51 -15.85 15.42
CA ILE A 419 -15.40 -15.00 15.85
C ILE A 419 -15.96 -13.61 16.17
N GLY A 420 -15.94 -13.22 17.44
CA GLY A 420 -16.06 -11.81 17.85
C GLY A 420 -14.73 -11.05 17.67
N SER A 421 -14.75 -9.73 17.84
CA SER A 421 -13.51 -8.93 17.96
C SER A 421 -12.75 -9.38 19.22
N THR A 422 -11.72 -10.21 19.07
CA THR A 422 -10.98 -10.72 20.23
C THR A 422 -9.48 -10.80 19.97
N MET A 423 -8.74 -9.94 20.67
CA MET A 423 -7.33 -10.16 21.02
C MET A 423 -7.16 -11.29 22.06
N ASP A 424 -8.25 -11.88 22.56
CA ASP A 424 -8.18 -12.99 23.53
C ASP A 424 -8.27 -14.39 22.90
N ALA A 425 -8.36 -14.52 21.57
CA ALA A 425 -8.29 -15.83 20.90
C ALA A 425 -6.86 -16.41 20.78
N ILE A 426 -5.91 -15.90 21.56
CA ILE A 426 -4.53 -16.42 21.64
C ILE A 426 -4.30 -17.17 22.97
N ASP A 427 -5.22 -17.07 23.93
CA ASP A 427 -5.07 -17.70 25.25
C ASP A 427 -6.02 -18.89 25.42
N GLY A 428 -5.48 -20.10 25.37
CA GLY A 428 -6.19 -21.32 25.73
C GLY A 428 -6.15 -22.41 24.67
N ALA A 429 -5.69 -23.59 25.08
CA ALA A 429 -5.58 -24.79 24.28
C ALA A 429 -6.84 -25.06 23.43
N THR A 430 -6.61 -25.50 22.19
CA THR A 430 -7.61 -25.92 21.18
C THR A 430 -8.52 -24.83 20.62
N GLY A 431 -7.95 -23.98 19.75
CA GLY A 431 -8.69 -23.08 18.86
C GLY A 431 -7.80 -22.68 17.69
N LEU A 432 -8.24 -22.97 16.47
CA LEU A 432 -7.52 -22.88 15.19
C LEU A 432 -6.81 -21.52 14.98
N VAL A 433 -5.55 -21.44 15.40
CA VAL A 433 -4.55 -20.48 14.90
C VAL A 433 -3.43 -21.32 14.34
N GLY A 434 -3.08 -21.08 13.08
CA GLY A 434 -2.15 -21.84 12.26
C GLY A 434 -0.79 -22.04 12.93
N SER A 435 -0.66 -23.11 13.71
CA SER A 435 0.61 -23.79 13.85
C SER A 435 0.89 -24.44 12.50
N GLY A 436 1.60 -23.71 11.65
CA GLY A 436 2.28 -24.24 10.48
C GLY A 436 3.33 -25.26 10.91
N VAL A 437 2.88 -26.43 11.34
CA VAL A 437 3.69 -27.65 11.26
C VAL A 437 3.53 -28.12 9.83
N GLY A 438 4.32 -27.52 8.95
CA GLY A 438 4.60 -28.10 7.64
C GLY A 438 5.04 -29.54 7.87
N LEU A 439 4.25 -30.46 7.32
CA LEU A 439 4.58 -31.87 7.14
C LEU A 439 5.79 -31.96 6.20
N VAL A 440 6.99 -31.69 6.73
CA VAL A 440 8.24 -32.07 6.09
C VAL A 440 8.39 -33.56 6.35
N GLY A 441 8.15 -34.33 5.29
CA GLY A 441 8.25 -35.78 5.29
C GLY A 441 9.62 -36.24 5.77
N THR A 442 9.64 -36.90 6.91
CA THR A 442 10.62 -37.95 7.20
C THR A 442 9.83 -39.20 7.51
N GLY A 443 9.93 -40.19 6.61
CA GLY A 443 9.31 -41.48 6.82
C GLY A 443 9.87 -42.13 8.09
N VAL A 444 8.99 -42.80 8.83
CA VAL A 444 9.10 -44.18 9.33
C VAL A 444 8.07 -44.37 10.45
N GLY A 445 7.07 -45.23 10.18
CA GLY A 445 6.62 -46.26 11.12
C GLY A 445 5.71 -45.88 12.29
N ALA A 446 4.56 -46.59 12.31
CA ALA A 446 3.78 -47.01 13.47
C ALA A 446 2.68 -46.06 14.02
N GLY A 447 1.48 -46.23 13.45
CA GLY A 447 0.34 -46.81 14.18
C GLY A 447 -0.52 -45.90 15.07
N ILE A 448 -1.82 -46.22 15.06
CA ILE A 448 -2.90 -45.78 15.96
C ILE A 448 -3.52 -44.44 15.52
N GLY A 449 -4.79 -44.30 15.19
CA GLY A 449 -5.96 -45.16 15.26
C GLY A 449 -7.18 -44.24 15.11
N LEU A 450 -7.91 -44.37 14.01
CA LEU A 450 -9.18 -43.70 13.75
C LEU A 450 -10.24 -44.22 14.74
N VAL A 451 -10.88 -43.32 15.48
CA VAL A 451 -12.21 -43.56 16.06
C VAL A 451 -13.13 -42.47 15.53
N GLY A 452 -14.06 -42.90 14.69
CA GLY A 452 -15.09 -42.08 14.10
C GLY A 452 -16.41 -42.12 14.88
N SER A 453 -17.24 -41.14 14.55
CA SER A 453 -18.70 -41.12 14.66
C SER A 453 -19.12 -40.03 13.66
N GLY A 454 -19.56 -40.33 12.43
CA GLY A 454 -20.82 -41.00 12.09
C GLY A 454 -21.96 -40.03 12.38
N VAL A 455 -22.54 -39.31 11.41
CA VAL A 455 -23.68 -39.65 10.53
C VAL A 455 -23.88 -38.40 9.63
N GLY A 456 -24.25 -38.38 8.35
CA GLY A 456 -24.70 -39.38 7.39
C GLY A 456 -25.46 -38.66 6.24
N ALA A 457 -25.02 -38.90 5.00
CA ALA A 457 -25.74 -39.02 3.72
C ALA A 457 -26.63 -37.87 3.14
N GLY A 458 -26.33 -37.52 1.88
CA GLY A 458 -27.26 -36.87 0.95
C GLY A 458 -26.63 -36.44 -0.39
N VAL A 459 -26.68 -37.32 -1.39
CA VAL A 459 -26.10 -37.22 -2.75
C VAL A 459 -26.88 -36.27 -3.68
N GLY A 460 -26.19 -35.59 -4.63
CA GLY A 460 -26.87 -35.08 -5.84
C GLY A 460 -26.12 -34.04 -6.70
N LEU A 461 -25.60 -34.49 -7.84
CA LEU A 461 -24.96 -33.76 -8.95
C LEU A 461 -25.72 -32.53 -9.51
N VAL A 462 -24.97 -31.53 -10.03
CA VAL A 462 -24.88 -31.12 -11.46
C VAL A 462 -24.36 -29.68 -11.52
N GLY A 463 -23.36 -29.46 -12.38
CA GLY A 463 -22.61 -28.21 -12.47
C GLY A 463 -23.37 -27.01 -13.01
N SER A 464 -22.84 -25.84 -12.67
CA SER A 464 -22.86 -24.66 -13.52
C SER A 464 -21.66 -23.80 -13.12
N GLY A 465 -20.82 -23.50 -14.10
CA GLY A 465 -19.64 -22.68 -13.89
C GLY A 465 -20.04 -21.29 -13.40
N PHE A 466 -19.35 -20.81 -12.38
CA PHE A 466 -19.29 -19.40 -12.03
C PHE A 466 -17.90 -19.13 -11.52
N GLY A 467 -17.12 -18.36 -12.30
CA GLY A 467 -15.87 -17.80 -11.84
C GLY A 467 -16.12 -16.88 -10.65
N ALA A 468 -15.41 -17.11 -9.56
CA ALA A 468 -15.32 -16.24 -8.40
C ALA A 468 -13.88 -15.67 -8.41
N VAL A 469 -13.67 -14.44 -8.89
CA VAL A 469 -13.96 -13.15 -8.26
C VAL A 469 -13.02 -12.91 -7.06
N GLY A 470 -11.76 -12.59 -7.39
CA GLY A 470 -10.93 -11.71 -6.57
C GLY A 470 -11.48 -10.29 -6.67
N SER A 471 -12.41 -9.94 -5.78
CA SER A 471 -12.95 -8.57 -5.69
C SER A 471 -12.87 -8.04 -4.28
N GLY A 472 -11.85 -7.22 -4.06
CA GLY A 472 -11.81 -6.23 -2.99
C GLY A 472 -11.19 -4.93 -3.46
N LEU A 473 -10.15 -5.00 -4.31
CA LEU A 473 -9.40 -3.81 -4.76
C LEU A 473 -9.46 -3.55 -6.28
N SER A 474 -10.09 -4.42 -7.07
CA SER A 474 -10.19 -4.31 -8.54
C SER A 474 -11.45 -3.57 -9.05
N LYS A 475 -12.38 -3.17 -8.16
CA LYS A 475 -13.66 -2.57 -8.57
C LYS A 475 -13.64 -1.05 -8.83
N ALA A 476 -12.55 -0.36 -8.48
CA ALA A 476 -12.40 1.08 -8.78
C ALA A 476 -11.96 1.37 -10.23
N GLY A 477 -11.55 0.36 -11.01
CA GLY A 477 -11.05 0.52 -12.38
C GLY A 477 -12.09 0.44 -13.52
N LYS A 478 -13.37 0.23 -13.22
CA LYS A 478 -14.44 0.10 -14.25
C LYS A 478 -15.40 1.30 -14.25
N PHE A 479 -14.87 2.51 -14.39
CA PHE A 479 -15.68 3.69 -14.72
C PHE A 479 -14.94 4.58 -15.73
N MET A 480 -15.16 4.30 -17.03
CA MET A 480 -15.27 5.25 -18.16
C MET A 480 -15.02 4.50 -19.46
N GLY A 481 -16.09 4.28 -20.23
CA GLY A 481 -15.99 3.62 -21.53
C GLY A 481 -17.33 3.58 -22.27
N ARG A 482 -18.09 4.68 -22.28
CA ARG A 482 -19.18 4.87 -23.25
C ARG A 482 -18.69 5.84 -24.32
N THR A 483 -17.97 5.30 -25.29
CA THR A 483 -17.72 5.96 -26.57
C THR A 483 -19.05 6.02 -27.32
N ILE A 484 -19.60 7.23 -27.48
CA ILE A 484 -20.68 7.48 -28.44
C ILE A 484 -20.07 7.37 -29.83
N THR A 485 -20.22 6.19 -30.45
CA THR A 485 -19.93 6.01 -31.87
C THR A 485 -21.03 6.70 -32.67
N GLY A 486 -20.69 7.85 -33.27
CA GLY A 486 -21.53 8.49 -34.28
C GLY A 486 -21.63 7.60 -35.51
N SER A 487 -22.81 7.03 -35.75
CA SER A 487 -23.13 6.35 -37.00
C SER A 487 -23.50 7.41 -38.05
N SER A 488 -22.61 7.56 -39.03
CA SER A 488 -22.88 8.16 -40.34
C SER A 488 -24.08 7.49 -41.00
N GLY A 489 -25.10 8.29 -41.35
CA GLY A 489 -26.25 7.87 -42.13
C GLY A 489 -26.60 8.95 -43.15
N THR A 490 -26.11 8.78 -44.38
CA THR A 490 -26.48 9.56 -45.56
C THR A 490 -27.98 9.50 -45.85
N LYS A 491 -28.68 10.64 -45.91
CA LYS A 491 -29.88 10.83 -46.74
C LYS A 491 -30.00 12.29 -47.24
N LYS A 492 -30.28 12.41 -48.54
CA LYS A 492 -30.53 13.61 -49.35
C LYS A 492 -31.89 14.27 -49.05
N SER A 493 -32.07 15.46 -49.64
CA SER A 493 -33.27 16.32 -49.78
C SER A 493 -33.45 17.32 -48.63
N GLY A 494 -33.78 18.60 -48.82
CA GLY A 494 -34.05 19.44 -49.98
C GLY A 494 -34.71 20.73 -49.46
N ILE A 495 -34.30 21.89 -50.00
CA ILE A 495 -35.06 23.15 -50.20
C ILE A 495 -35.87 23.72 -48.99
N SER A 496 -35.46 24.90 -48.49
CA SER A 496 -36.18 26.19 -48.66
C SER A 496 -35.75 27.24 -47.62
N THR A 497 -35.17 28.35 -48.06
CA THR A 497 -35.25 29.68 -47.43
C THR A 497 -36.60 30.35 -47.74
N PRO A 498 -37.12 31.23 -46.86
CA PRO A 498 -37.03 32.69 -47.09
C PRO A 498 -36.67 33.46 -45.77
N VAL A 499 -35.87 34.56 -45.74
CA VAL A 499 -36.07 35.94 -46.25
C VAL A 499 -37.28 36.61 -45.54
N ASN A 500 -37.17 37.60 -44.62
CA ASN A 500 -36.78 39.02 -44.76
C ASN A 500 -36.76 39.71 -43.36
N THR A 501 -35.72 40.46 -42.96
CA THR A 501 -35.60 41.95 -42.81
C THR A 501 -36.71 42.70 -42.05
N VAL A 502 -36.31 43.60 -41.11
CA VAL A 502 -36.52 45.08 -41.12
C VAL A 502 -36.22 45.75 -39.74
N GLU A 503 -35.39 46.82 -39.78
CA GLU A 503 -35.29 48.08 -38.98
C GLU A 503 -35.33 48.10 -37.43
N GLU A 504 -35.01 49.19 -36.69
CA GLU A 504 -33.99 50.26 -36.62
C GLU A 504 -34.40 51.09 -35.35
N ASN A 505 -33.49 51.91 -34.79
CA ASN A 505 -33.68 52.91 -33.71
C ASN A 505 -33.78 52.40 -32.24
N GLY A 506 -33.18 53.02 -31.24
CA GLY A 506 -32.38 54.25 -31.14
C GLY A 506 -32.41 54.80 -29.70
N GLY A 507 -31.27 55.33 -29.23
CA GLY A 507 -31.13 56.25 -28.08
C GLY A 507 -31.14 55.64 -26.66
N ALA A 508 -30.56 56.23 -25.62
CA ALA A 508 -29.58 57.30 -25.42
C ALA A 508 -29.15 57.25 -23.93
N LYS A 509 -27.90 57.64 -23.64
CA LYS A 509 -27.37 57.99 -22.30
C LYS A 509 -28.00 59.33 -21.82
N PRO A 510 -28.06 59.67 -20.50
CA PRO A 510 -26.92 60.17 -19.68
C PRO A 510 -26.95 59.60 -18.24
N ARG A 511 -25.96 59.78 -17.35
CA ARG A 511 -25.03 60.87 -17.06
C ARG A 511 -23.81 60.32 -16.33
#